data_AF-A0A3M7P024-F1
#
_entry.id   AF-A0A3M7P024-F1
#
_cell.length_a   1.000
_cell.length_b   1.000
_cell.length_c   1.000
_cell.angle_alpha   90.00
_cell.angle_beta   90.00
_cell.angle_gamma   90.00
#
_symmetry.space_group_name_H-M   'P 1'
#
loop_
_entity.id
_entity.type
_entity.pdbx_description
1 polymer ?
#
loop_
_entity_poly.entity_id
_entity_poly.type
_entity_poly.pdbx_seq_one_letter_code
_entity_poly.pdbx_strand_id
1 'polypeptide(L)'
;MSFQRLLSKCDAPSSVAHFMTIVAYLDPVQVSENMFRFRQKLCECPLDWIDIFMASPGSDDESSVCDAKGDVDGPKSVTQVISQGVRRTGTAYSEKRWDGGRFRQLIRQAYQMSLLQSTWPPTQPGGATFILHPLIRDWLQLRVRSKNRRVYTLEAVDVIVGSIQVYRNMESDAARKRSVLLHMDAALLTVVDFFRDRYRLGQDMTSCDRVALFASFCQDQGLFDTSVNLYCAQVATREKEQCKEHPATLSSMNNLATVLRDQEKYNEAEQINREVGKYDEAEQIQAVAFVGMLSIFGLEHPHSQICMNTMLAIWECKGMEESARKAGLVELVKRALTRTGRLHLDIEETPGDTRVMLGAADCQGRARVGCPD
;
A
#
# COMPACT_ATOMS: atom_id res chain seq x y z
N MET A 1 -18.24 -0.41 -33.26
CA MET A 1 -17.59 0.31 -34.37
C MET A 1 -16.51 1.27 -33.90
N SER A 2 -16.79 2.25 -33.03
CA SER A 2 -15.81 3.26 -32.59
C SER A 2 -14.53 2.70 -31.95
N PHE A 3 -14.64 1.71 -31.07
CA PHE A 3 -13.46 1.08 -30.44
C PHE A 3 -12.55 0.37 -31.45
N GLN A 4 -13.11 -0.40 -32.40
CA GLN A 4 -12.33 -1.06 -33.45
C GLN A 4 -11.65 -0.04 -34.38
N ARG A 5 -12.32 1.09 -34.64
CA ARG A 5 -11.74 2.20 -35.41
C ARG A 5 -10.56 2.86 -34.68
N LEU A 6 -10.63 3.01 -33.37
CA LEU A 6 -9.49 3.47 -32.56
C LEU A 6 -8.30 2.52 -32.76
N LEU A 7 -8.51 1.22 -32.58
CA LEU A 7 -7.44 0.23 -32.71
C LEU A 7 -6.83 0.21 -34.13
N SER A 8 -7.64 0.36 -35.18
CA SER A 8 -7.14 0.38 -36.56
C SER A 8 -6.24 1.56 -36.91
N LYS A 9 -6.24 2.63 -36.09
CA LYS A 9 -5.45 3.85 -36.30
C LYS A 9 -4.18 3.92 -35.45
N CYS A 10 -3.93 2.91 -34.62
CA CYS A 10 -2.79 2.88 -33.70
C CYS A 10 -1.75 1.85 -34.16
N ASP A 11 -0.48 2.19 -34.00
CA ASP A 11 0.64 1.29 -34.37
C ASP A 11 0.69 0.02 -33.49
N ALA A 12 0.18 0.11 -32.25
CA ALA A 12 0.13 -0.99 -31.29
C ALA A 12 -1.30 -1.25 -30.77
N PRO A 13 -2.19 -1.85 -31.60
CA PRO A 13 -3.61 -2.02 -31.25
C PRO A 13 -3.82 -2.92 -30.02
N SER A 14 -2.96 -3.92 -29.80
CA SER A 14 -3.03 -4.79 -28.62
C SER A 14 -2.80 -3.99 -27.33
N SER A 15 -1.75 -3.16 -27.30
CA SER A 15 -1.39 -2.32 -26.15
C SER A 15 -2.45 -1.26 -25.85
N VAL A 16 -3.01 -0.62 -26.89
CA VAL A 16 -4.12 0.34 -26.73
C VAL A 16 -5.38 -0.35 -26.18
N ALA A 17 -5.71 -1.54 -26.70
CA ALA A 17 -6.84 -2.31 -26.20
C ALA A 17 -6.64 -2.73 -24.74
N HIS A 18 -5.42 -3.14 -24.37
CA HIS A 18 -5.06 -3.53 -23.01
C HIS A 18 -5.15 -2.35 -22.04
N PHE A 19 -4.57 -1.20 -22.41
CA PHE A 19 -4.67 0.04 -21.64
C PHE A 19 -6.13 0.44 -21.38
N MET A 20 -6.95 0.53 -22.43
CA MET A 20 -8.37 0.88 -22.29
C MET A 20 -9.13 -0.14 -21.44
N THR A 21 -8.73 -1.41 -21.49
CA THR A 21 -9.33 -2.46 -20.65
C THR A 21 -8.95 -2.28 -19.18
N ILE A 22 -7.70 -1.96 -18.83
CA ILE A 22 -7.30 -1.64 -17.45
C ILE A 22 -8.08 -0.43 -16.92
N VAL A 23 -8.19 0.64 -17.72
CA VAL A 23 -8.95 1.84 -17.38
C VAL A 23 -10.40 1.48 -17.02
N ALA A 24 -10.99 0.47 -17.66
CA ALA A 24 -12.35 0.04 -17.35
C ALA A 24 -12.50 -0.58 -15.94
N TYR A 25 -11.42 -1.05 -15.31
CA TYR A 25 -11.41 -1.55 -13.93
C TYR A 25 -11.11 -0.46 -12.89
N LEU A 26 -10.77 0.76 -13.33
CA LEU A 26 -10.68 1.93 -12.46
C LEU A 26 -12.05 2.62 -12.34
N ASP A 27 -12.19 3.48 -11.32
CA ASP A 27 -13.32 4.42 -11.29
C ASP A 27 -13.34 5.31 -12.55
N PRO A 28 -14.48 5.40 -13.27
CA PRO A 28 -14.54 6.06 -14.56
C PRO A 28 -14.50 7.59 -14.48
N VAL A 29 -14.70 8.22 -13.31
CA VAL A 29 -14.97 9.65 -13.18
C VAL A 29 -13.69 10.49 -13.08
N GLN A 30 -12.58 9.93 -12.56
CA GLN A 30 -11.37 10.71 -12.30
C GLN A 30 -10.06 10.02 -12.70
N VAL A 31 -10.03 9.35 -13.86
CA VAL A 31 -8.79 8.71 -14.32
C VAL A 31 -7.75 9.77 -14.72
N SER A 32 -6.57 9.74 -14.09
CA SER A 32 -5.49 10.70 -14.34
C SER A 32 -4.23 10.07 -14.95
N GLU A 33 -3.55 10.84 -15.80
CA GLU A 33 -2.27 10.47 -16.42
C GLU A 33 -1.21 10.04 -15.39
N ASN A 34 -1.20 10.73 -14.24
CA ASN A 34 -0.22 10.51 -13.19
C ASN A 34 -0.26 9.10 -12.60
N MET A 35 -1.44 8.47 -12.56
CA MET A 35 -1.57 7.09 -12.06
C MET A 35 -0.73 6.10 -12.87
N PHE A 36 -0.69 6.28 -14.19
CA PHE A 36 0.07 5.42 -15.08
C PHE A 36 1.55 5.80 -15.10
N ARG A 37 1.85 7.11 -15.09
CA ARG A 37 3.22 7.62 -15.05
C ARG A 37 3.98 7.14 -13.81
N PHE A 38 3.35 7.12 -12.65
CA PHE A 38 4.03 6.75 -11.40
C PHE A 38 4.26 5.25 -11.26
N ARG A 39 3.38 4.41 -11.80
CA ARG A 39 3.58 2.95 -11.84
C ARG A 39 4.93 2.58 -12.47
N GLN A 40 5.35 3.30 -13.52
CA GLN A 40 6.64 3.08 -14.18
C GLN A 40 7.84 3.19 -13.21
N LYS A 41 7.77 4.11 -12.24
CA LYS A 41 8.91 4.40 -11.36
C LYS A 41 9.09 3.39 -10.24
N LEU A 42 8.06 2.57 -9.96
CA LEU A 42 7.94 1.82 -8.71
C LEU A 42 7.92 0.30 -8.90
N CYS A 43 7.61 -0.20 -10.10
CA CYS A 43 7.59 -1.64 -10.39
C CYS A 43 8.78 -2.07 -11.27
N GLU A 44 9.45 -3.15 -10.88
CA GLU A 44 10.59 -3.75 -11.59
C GLU A 44 10.17 -4.57 -12.83
N CYS A 45 8.87 -4.87 -12.99
CA CYS A 45 8.34 -5.59 -14.15
C CYS A 45 7.79 -4.61 -15.22
N PRO A 46 8.43 -4.51 -16.38
CA PRO A 46 7.92 -3.74 -17.51
C PRO A 46 6.66 -4.43 -18.07
N LEU A 47 5.63 -3.63 -18.37
CA LEU A 47 4.42 -4.12 -19.03
C LEU A 47 4.43 -3.67 -20.47
N ASP A 48 4.33 -4.62 -21.39
CA ASP A 48 4.42 -4.36 -22.84
C ASP A 48 3.43 -3.30 -23.35
N TRP A 49 2.30 -3.12 -22.65
CA TRP A 49 1.32 -2.12 -23.05
C TRP A 49 1.72 -0.69 -22.71
N ILE A 50 2.57 -0.46 -21.70
CA ILE A 50 2.95 0.89 -21.25
C ILE A 50 3.92 1.55 -22.23
N ASP A 51 4.64 0.76 -23.02
CA ASP A 51 5.64 1.21 -23.99
C ASP A 51 5.08 2.19 -25.03
N ILE A 52 3.76 2.16 -25.30
CA ILE A 52 3.10 3.13 -26.20
C ILE A 52 3.17 4.57 -25.69
N PHE A 53 3.42 4.76 -24.38
CA PHE A 53 3.56 6.06 -23.73
C PHE A 53 5.02 6.39 -23.39
N MET A 54 5.98 5.61 -23.87
CA MET A 54 7.39 5.79 -23.57
C MET A 54 8.11 6.44 -24.75
N ALA A 55 8.89 7.48 -24.47
CA ALA A 55 9.82 8.05 -25.45
C ALA A 55 11.00 7.11 -25.65
N SER A 56 11.39 6.91 -26.92
CA SER A 56 12.68 6.30 -27.24
C SER A 56 13.80 7.28 -26.86
N PRO A 57 14.92 6.82 -26.30
CA PRO A 57 16.08 7.68 -26.11
C PRO A 57 16.56 8.16 -27.49
N GLY A 58 16.29 9.42 -27.84
CA GLY A 58 16.77 10.05 -29.08
C GLY A 58 15.78 10.85 -29.94
N SER A 59 14.54 11.11 -29.52
CA SER A 59 13.66 12.06 -30.23
C SER A 59 13.48 13.36 -29.45
N ASP A 60 14.50 14.21 -29.47
CA ASP A 60 14.36 15.63 -29.16
C ASP A 60 13.68 16.30 -30.36
N ASP A 61 12.35 16.29 -30.40
CA ASP A 61 11.59 17.24 -31.22
C ASP A 61 11.34 18.49 -30.38
N GLU A 62 12.20 19.49 -30.60
CA GLU A 62 11.94 20.88 -30.25
C GLU A 62 10.56 21.31 -30.77
N SER A 63 9.60 21.54 -29.88
CA SER A 63 8.52 22.50 -30.15
C SER A 63 7.82 22.92 -28.85
N SER A 64 8.32 24.01 -28.27
CA SER A 64 7.54 25.14 -27.78
C SER A 64 8.36 25.92 -26.76
N VAL A 65 9.37 26.64 -27.26
CA VAL A 65 9.96 27.79 -26.56
C VAL A 65 8.90 28.88 -26.53
N CYS A 66 8.40 29.20 -25.34
CA CYS A 66 7.83 30.52 -25.08
C CYS A 66 8.95 31.37 -24.49
N ASP A 67 9.42 32.31 -25.29
CA ASP A 67 10.36 33.36 -24.94
C ASP A 67 9.85 34.19 -23.76
N ALA A 68 10.66 34.30 -22.71
CA ALA A 68 10.68 35.46 -21.85
C ALA A 68 12.13 35.71 -21.41
N LYS A 69 12.80 36.61 -22.14
CA LYS A 69 14.07 37.20 -21.74
C LYS A 69 13.89 38.05 -20.48
N GLY A 70 14.79 37.87 -19.54
CA GLY A 70 15.00 38.74 -18.38
C GLY A 70 16.36 38.41 -17.76
N ASP A 71 17.41 39.05 -18.27
CA ASP A 71 18.76 39.05 -17.70
C ASP A 71 18.75 39.70 -16.31
N VAL A 72 19.39 39.08 -15.30
CA VAL A 72 20.31 39.73 -14.34
C VAL A 72 21.29 38.69 -13.77
N ASP A 73 22.57 39.00 -13.85
CA ASP A 73 23.74 38.24 -13.37
C ASP A 73 23.92 38.19 -11.84
N GLY A 74 24.43 37.04 -11.34
CA GLY A 74 25.30 36.90 -10.15
C GLY A 74 24.74 36.13 -8.93
N PRO A 75 25.59 35.59 -8.03
CA PRO A 75 26.76 34.73 -8.22
C PRO A 75 26.49 33.26 -7.78
N LYS A 76 27.30 32.32 -8.27
CA LYS A 76 27.26 30.89 -7.90
C LYS A 76 27.71 30.68 -6.45
N SER A 77 26.91 30.00 -5.62
CA SER A 77 27.41 29.29 -4.44
C SER A 77 26.45 28.24 -3.88
N VAL A 78 26.99 27.02 -3.74
CA VAL A 78 26.74 26.01 -2.70
C VAL A 78 25.32 25.47 -2.55
N THR A 79 25.06 24.29 -3.12
CA THR A 79 24.91 23.05 -2.35
C THR A 79 25.08 21.86 -3.29
N GLN A 80 26.33 21.57 -3.64
CA GLN A 80 26.76 20.27 -4.12
C GLN A 80 27.36 19.54 -2.92
N VAL A 81 26.57 18.81 -2.13
CA VAL A 81 27.10 17.73 -1.31
C VAL A 81 26.07 16.59 -1.23
N ILE A 82 26.62 15.37 -1.32
CA ILE A 82 26.01 14.05 -1.11
C ILE A 82 25.53 13.33 -2.39
N SER A 83 26.47 13.10 -3.31
CA SER A 83 26.87 11.74 -3.68
C SER A 83 27.72 11.19 -2.52
N GLN A 84 27.60 9.98 -1.98
CA GLN A 84 27.59 8.65 -2.61
C GLN A 84 27.16 7.63 -1.54
N GLY A 85 26.57 6.51 -1.96
CA GLY A 85 26.69 5.27 -1.17
C GLY A 85 25.50 4.32 -1.11
N VAL A 86 24.96 3.86 -2.24
CA VAL A 86 24.61 2.42 -2.42
C VAL A 86 24.75 2.10 -3.90
N ARG A 87 25.76 1.30 -4.28
CA ARG A 87 25.80 0.65 -5.60
C ARG A 87 24.73 -0.44 -5.60
N ARG A 88 23.64 -0.23 -6.34
CA ARG A 88 22.78 -1.32 -6.82
C ARG A 88 23.07 -1.50 -8.30
N THR A 89 23.38 -2.74 -8.66
CA THR A 89 23.60 -3.22 -10.02
C THR A 89 22.38 -2.87 -10.88
N GLY A 90 22.51 -1.82 -11.68
CA GLY A 90 21.47 -1.36 -12.60
C GLY A 90 21.34 -2.32 -13.78
N THR A 91 20.18 -2.95 -13.90
CA THR A 91 19.72 -3.57 -15.14
C THR A 91 19.06 -2.51 -16.01
N ALA A 92 19.18 -2.67 -17.33
CA ALA A 92 19.04 -1.69 -18.41
C ALA A 92 17.63 -1.07 -18.64
N TYR A 93 16.93 -0.64 -17.59
CA TYR A 93 15.62 0.04 -17.67
C TYR A 93 15.68 1.55 -17.37
N SER A 94 16.88 2.15 -17.37
CA SER A 94 17.10 3.51 -16.88
C SER A 94 16.92 4.66 -17.89
N GLU A 95 16.42 4.45 -19.12
CA GLU A 95 16.43 5.54 -20.13
C GLU A 95 15.11 5.86 -20.84
N LYS A 96 14.03 5.08 -20.65
CA LYS A 96 12.73 5.41 -21.25
C LYS A 96 11.97 6.42 -20.37
N ARG A 97 11.73 7.63 -20.88
CA ARG A 97 10.97 8.70 -20.20
C ARG A 97 9.51 8.68 -20.63
N TRP A 98 8.59 8.91 -19.68
CA TRP A 98 7.16 9.06 -19.97
C TRP A 98 6.88 10.21 -20.94
N ASP A 99 6.18 9.92 -22.03
CA ASP A 99 5.75 10.86 -23.05
C ASP A 99 4.26 11.20 -22.86
N GLY A 100 4.00 12.31 -22.17
CA GLY A 100 2.64 12.81 -21.98
C GLY A 100 1.97 13.30 -23.26
N GLY A 101 2.74 13.58 -24.33
CA GLY A 101 2.21 13.96 -25.64
C GLY A 101 1.46 12.81 -26.29
N ARG A 102 2.10 11.63 -26.35
CA ARG A 102 1.48 10.37 -26.84
C ARG A 102 0.23 10.01 -26.04
N PHE A 103 0.31 10.13 -24.70
CA PHE A 103 -0.84 9.90 -23.83
C PHE A 103 -2.03 10.81 -24.20
N ARG A 104 -1.80 12.13 -24.26
CA ARG A 104 -2.85 13.09 -24.62
C ARG A 104 -3.40 12.88 -26.03
N GLN A 105 -2.56 12.49 -26.99
CA GLN A 105 -3.01 12.20 -28.36
C GLN A 105 -3.99 11.02 -28.39
N LEU A 106 -3.66 9.91 -27.72
CA LEU A 106 -4.54 8.75 -27.63
C LEU A 106 -5.87 9.10 -26.94
N ILE A 107 -5.82 9.84 -25.83
CA ILE A 107 -7.01 10.29 -25.11
C ILE A 107 -7.88 11.20 -25.99
N ARG A 108 -7.29 12.13 -26.75
CA ARG A 108 -8.04 12.96 -27.72
C ARG A 108 -8.71 12.14 -28.81
N GLN A 109 -8.02 11.14 -29.37
CA GLN A 109 -8.60 10.25 -30.37
C GLN A 109 -9.77 9.44 -29.81
N ALA A 110 -9.63 8.90 -28.60
CA ALA A 110 -10.71 8.18 -27.93
C ALA A 110 -11.93 9.10 -27.65
N TYR A 111 -11.70 10.35 -27.25
CA TYR A 111 -12.74 11.35 -27.05
C TYR A 111 -13.47 11.71 -28.36
N GLN A 112 -12.74 11.96 -29.45
CA GLN A 112 -13.32 12.24 -30.78
C GLN A 112 -14.21 11.10 -31.30
N MET A 113 -14.01 9.87 -30.80
CA MET A 113 -14.80 8.69 -31.14
C MET A 113 -15.93 8.40 -30.12
N SER A 114 -16.19 9.33 -29.20
CA SER A 114 -17.20 9.23 -28.13
C SER A 114 -16.98 8.05 -27.18
N LEU A 115 -15.74 7.57 -27.04
CA LEU A 115 -15.40 6.54 -26.06
C LEU A 115 -15.22 7.13 -24.66
N LEU A 116 -14.85 8.41 -24.60
CA LEU A 116 -14.68 9.19 -23.37
C LEU A 116 -15.79 10.25 -23.28
N GLN A 117 -16.24 10.56 -22.07
CA GLN A 117 -17.29 11.55 -21.84
C GLN A 117 -16.71 12.97 -21.75
N SER A 118 -15.53 13.13 -21.18
CA SER A 118 -14.83 14.41 -21.05
C SER A 118 -13.34 14.21 -20.92
N THR A 119 -12.59 15.23 -21.29
CA THR A 119 -11.12 15.29 -21.12
C THR A 119 -10.76 16.67 -20.61
N TRP A 120 -9.98 16.74 -19.53
CA TRP A 120 -9.44 18.01 -19.03
C TRP A 120 -7.94 18.08 -19.27
N PRO A 121 -7.44 19.20 -19.82
CA PRO A 121 -6.01 19.41 -20.02
C PRO A 121 -5.28 19.50 -18.66
N PRO A 122 -3.96 19.24 -18.64
CA PRO A 122 -3.18 19.25 -17.40
C PRO A 122 -3.17 20.64 -16.77
N THR A 123 -3.71 20.79 -15.56
CA THR A 123 -3.71 22.06 -14.82
C THR A 123 -2.42 22.33 -14.03
N GLN A 124 -1.42 21.44 -14.15
CA GLN A 124 -0.19 21.34 -13.35
C GLN A 124 -0.37 21.42 -11.82
N PRO A 125 0.19 20.47 -11.04
CA PRO A 125 1.02 19.32 -11.44
C PRO A 125 0.21 18.07 -11.86
N GLY A 126 -1.11 18.19 -12.09
CA GLY A 126 -2.06 17.07 -12.07
C GLY A 126 -2.10 16.09 -13.26
N GLY A 127 -1.35 16.34 -14.35
CA GLY A 127 -1.48 15.55 -15.58
C GLY A 127 -2.86 15.68 -16.24
N ALA A 128 -3.06 15.10 -17.41
CA ALA A 128 -4.39 15.09 -18.05
C ALA A 128 -5.36 14.17 -17.27
N THR A 129 -6.62 14.57 -17.16
CA THR A 129 -7.70 13.75 -16.56
C THR A 129 -8.79 13.50 -17.59
N PHE A 130 -9.48 12.36 -17.49
CA PHE A 130 -10.56 12.02 -18.41
C PHE A 130 -11.61 11.13 -17.75
N ILE A 131 -12.82 11.16 -18.32
CA ILE A 131 -13.92 10.26 -17.94
C ILE A 131 -14.12 9.20 -19.00
N LEU A 132 -14.05 7.93 -18.58
CA LEU A 132 -14.49 6.82 -19.43
C LEU A 132 -16.02 6.74 -19.41
N HIS A 133 -16.64 6.67 -20.59
CA HIS A 133 -18.10 6.56 -20.66
C HIS A 133 -18.58 5.26 -19.96
N PRO A 134 -19.57 5.29 -19.04
CA PRO A 134 -20.01 4.10 -18.28
C PRO A 134 -20.39 2.91 -19.18
N LEU A 135 -21.17 3.13 -20.25
CA LEU A 135 -21.49 2.07 -21.21
C LEU A 135 -20.26 1.43 -21.87
N ILE A 136 -19.20 2.20 -22.12
CA ILE A 136 -17.96 1.68 -22.71
C ILE A 136 -17.17 0.90 -21.66
N ARG A 137 -17.15 1.37 -20.40
CA ARG A 137 -16.60 0.63 -19.26
C ARG A 137 -17.24 -0.75 -19.15
N ASP A 138 -18.56 -0.81 -19.08
CA ASP A 138 -19.31 -2.05 -18.92
C ASP A 138 -19.09 -2.97 -20.13
N TRP A 139 -19.15 -2.42 -21.33
CA TRP A 139 -18.89 -3.18 -22.56
C TRP A 139 -17.48 -3.78 -22.59
N LEU A 140 -16.46 -3.02 -22.17
CA LEU A 140 -15.08 -3.50 -22.09
C LEU A 140 -14.95 -4.63 -21.07
N GLN A 141 -15.54 -4.49 -19.89
CA GLN A 141 -15.51 -5.54 -18.86
C GLN A 141 -16.25 -6.82 -19.31
N LEU A 142 -17.40 -6.68 -19.97
CA LEU A 142 -18.21 -7.81 -20.44
C LEU A 142 -17.50 -8.64 -21.52
N ARG A 143 -16.75 -7.98 -22.41
CA ARG A 143 -16.01 -8.67 -23.49
C ARG A 143 -14.82 -9.48 -22.98
N VAL A 144 -14.28 -9.15 -21.80
CA VAL A 144 -13.17 -9.88 -21.20
C VAL A 144 -13.67 -11.21 -20.63
N ARG A 145 -13.04 -12.31 -21.04
CA ARG A 145 -13.30 -13.65 -20.49
C ARG A 145 -13.01 -13.68 -18.99
N SER A 146 -13.83 -14.40 -18.21
CA SER A 146 -13.72 -14.51 -16.75
C SER A 146 -12.28 -14.76 -16.24
N LYS A 147 -11.51 -15.66 -16.88
CA LYS A 147 -10.11 -15.95 -16.51
C LYS A 147 -9.18 -14.74 -16.62
N ASN A 148 -9.39 -13.87 -17.61
CA ASN A 148 -8.55 -12.69 -17.84
C ASN A 148 -8.99 -11.49 -17.01
N ARG A 149 -10.24 -11.45 -16.50
CA ARG A 149 -10.72 -10.35 -15.64
C ARG A 149 -9.84 -10.18 -14.40
N ARG A 150 -9.35 -11.29 -13.83
CA ARG A 150 -8.40 -11.31 -12.71
C ARG A 150 -7.11 -10.56 -13.04
N VAL A 151 -6.53 -10.81 -14.20
CA VAL A 151 -5.28 -10.17 -14.63
C VAL A 151 -5.48 -8.66 -14.72
N TYR A 152 -6.54 -8.21 -15.40
CA TYR A 152 -6.84 -6.77 -15.53
C TYR A 152 -7.17 -6.10 -14.19
N THR A 153 -7.85 -6.81 -13.30
CA THR A 153 -8.17 -6.29 -11.95
C THR A 153 -6.89 -6.10 -11.13
N LEU A 154 -5.99 -7.09 -11.14
CA LEU A 154 -4.70 -6.97 -10.43
C LEU A 154 -3.80 -5.89 -11.04
N GLU A 155 -3.78 -5.75 -12.36
CA GLU A 155 -3.05 -4.67 -13.01
C GLU A 155 -3.63 -3.28 -12.67
N ALA A 156 -4.95 -3.15 -12.54
CA ALA A 156 -5.58 -1.92 -12.08
C ALA A 156 -5.23 -1.62 -10.61
N VAL A 157 -5.21 -2.63 -9.75
CA VAL A 157 -4.73 -2.51 -8.36
C VAL A 157 -3.28 -2.04 -8.33
N ASP A 158 -2.40 -2.57 -9.18
CA ASP A 158 -1.00 -2.13 -9.25
C ASP A 158 -0.86 -0.65 -9.68
N VAL A 159 -1.73 -0.18 -10.59
CA VAL A 159 -1.80 1.25 -10.96
C VAL A 159 -2.19 2.11 -9.74
N ILE A 160 -3.14 1.65 -8.93
CA ILE A 160 -3.57 2.34 -7.70
C ILE A 160 -2.46 2.32 -6.65
N VAL A 161 -1.79 1.18 -6.44
CA VAL A 161 -0.64 1.02 -5.53
C VAL A 161 0.48 2.01 -5.87
N GLY A 162 0.86 2.11 -7.14
CA GLY A 162 1.86 3.08 -7.59
C GLY A 162 1.44 4.53 -7.33
N SER A 163 0.15 4.82 -7.41
CA SER A 163 -0.40 6.15 -7.08
C SER A 163 -0.32 6.44 -5.58
N ILE A 164 -0.72 5.49 -4.73
CA ILE A 164 -0.66 5.62 -3.26
C ILE A 164 0.77 5.93 -2.79
N GLN A 165 1.76 5.18 -3.27
CA GLN A 165 3.16 5.36 -2.86
C GLN A 165 3.69 6.78 -3.12
N VAL A 166 3.18 7.46 -4.15
CA VAL A 166 3.55 8.84 -4.46
C VAL A 166 2.74 9.84 -3.65
N TYR A 167 1.42 9.67 -3.58
CA TYR A 167 0.53 10.64 -2.93
C TYR A 167 0.55 10.58 -1.40
N ARG A 168 1.01 9.48 -0.80
CA ARG A 168 1.13 9.33 0.66
C ARG A 168 2.01 10.43 1.27
N ASN A 169 3.12 10.76 0.61
CA ASN A 169 4.11 11.73 1.10
C ASN A 169 3.84 13.18 0.64
N MET A 170 2.75 13.42 -0.08
CA MET A 170 2.36 14.75 -0.54
C MET A 170 1.28 15.31 0.40
N GLU A 171 1.64 16.30 1.23
CA GLU A 171 0.75 16.86 2.25
C GLU A 171 -0.46 17.61 1.66
N SER A 172 -0.30 18.32 0.53
CA SER A 172 -1.31 19.31 0.07
C SER A 172 -2.25 18.82 -1.05
N ASP A 173 -2.67 17.55 -1.04
CA ASP A 173 -3.37 16.98 -2.20
C ASP A 173 -4.60 16.13 -1.89
N ALA A 174 -5.51 16.67 -1.07
CA ALA A 174 -6.75 16.01 -0.69
C ALA A 174 -7.61 15.57 -1.89
N ALA A 175 -7.60 16.34 -2.99
CA ALA A 175 -8.34 16.00 -4.20
C ALA A 175 -7.80 14.72 -4.87
N ARG A 176 -6.47 14.57 -5.02
CA ARG A 176 -5.89 13.36 -5.60
C ARG A 176 -5.98 12.18 -4.65
N LYS A 177 -5.87 12.38 -3.34
CA LYS A 177 -6.13 11.31 -2.34
C LYS A 177 -7.56 10.78 -2.45
N ARG A 178 -8.57 11.66 -2.59
CA ARG A 178 -9.97 11.27 -2.86
C ARG A 178 -10.13 10.52 -4.18
N SER A 179 -9.48 10.95 -5.26
CA SER A 179 -9.47 10.23 -6.54
C SER A 179 -8.92 8.80 -6.38
N VAL A 180 -7.80 8.63 -5.67
CA VAL A 180 -7.22 7.32 -5.38
C VAL A 180 -8.17 6.44 -4.57
N LEU A 181 -8.87 7.00 -3.58
CA LEU A 181 -9.90 6.27 -2.82
C LEU A 181 -11.05 5.79 -3.72
N LEU A 182 -11.54 6.63 -4.63
CA LEU A 182 -12.59 6.22 -5.59
C LEU A 182 -12.13 5.05 -6.47
N HIS A 183 -10.89 5.10 -6.98
CA HIS A 183 -10.35 3.99 -7.76
C HIS A 183 -10.16 2.72 -6.93
N MET A 184 -9.74 2.86 -5.67
CA MET A 184 -9.63 1.75 -4.72
C MET A 184 -10.98 1.10 -4.46
N ASP A 185 -12.02 1.89 -4.19
CA ASP A 185 -13.39 1.38 -3.98
C ASP A 185 -13.91 0.65 -5.22
N ALA A 186 -13.69 1.21 -6.42
CA ALA A 186 -14.02 0.55 -7.68
C ALA A 186 -13.27 -0.79 -7.85
N ALA A 187 -11.99 -0.85 -7.47
CA ALA A 187 -11.21 -2.09 -7.51
C ALA A 187 -11.71 -3.12 -6.49
N LEU A 188 -12.06 -2.69 -5.26
CA LEU A 188 -12.61 -3.58 -4.23
C LEU A 188 -13.99 -4.12 -4.62
N LEU A 189 -14.87 -3.27 -5.17
CA LEU A 189 -16.19 -3.66 -5.66
C LEU A 189 -16.10 -4.63 -6.84
N THR A 190 -15.26 -4.34 -7.84
CA THR A 190 -15.07 -5.26 -8.98
C THR A 190 -14.54 -6.63 -8.54
N VAL A 191 -13.70 -6.67 -7.50
CA VAL A 191 -13.25 -7.94 -6.93
C VAL A 191 -14.42 -8.70 -6.29
N VAL A 192 -15.27 -8.03 -5.52
CA VAL A 192 -16.44 -8.65 -4.90
C VAL A 192 -17.45 -9.15 -5.96
N ASP A 193 -17.78 -8.31 -6.94
CA ASP A 193 -18.82 -8.61 -7.94
C ASP A 193 -18.42 -9.74 -8.89
N PHE A 194 -17.15 -9.78 -9.32
CA PHE A 194 -16.70 -10.74 -10.33
C PHE A 194 -16.19 -12.06 -9.74
N PHE A 195 -15.76 -12.11 -8.48
CA PHE A 195 -15.12 -13.29 -7.90
C PHE A 195 -15.90 -13.98 -6.76
N ARG A 196 -17.25 -13.88 -6.77
CA ARG A 196 -18.21 -14.57 -5.86
C ARG A 196 -17.57 -15.64 -4.96
N ASP A 197 -17.53 -15.34 -3.66
CA ASP A 197 -17.07 -16.14 -2.52
C ASP A 197 -15.64 -16.70 -2.54
N ARG A 198 -14.88 -16.62 -3.63
CA ARG A 198 -13.53 -17.22 -3.73
C ARG A 198 -12.37 -16.24 -3.85
N TYR A 199 -12.63 -14.96 -4.04
CA TYR A 199 -11.54 -13.97 -4.11
C TYR A 199 -11.98 -12.62 -3.53
N ARG A 200 -11.64 -12.37 -2.28
CA ARG A 200 -11.56 -11.01 -1.71
C ARG A 200 -10.10 -10.59 -1.72
N LEU A 201 -9.81 -9.30 -1.96
CA LEU A 201 -8.44 -8.77 -1.85
C LEU A 201 -7.91 -9.15 -0.45
N GLY A 202 -6.81 -9.90 -0.39
CA GLY A 202 -6.25 -10.38 0.88
C GLY A 202 -6.51 -11.85 1.19
N GLN A 203 -7.29 -12.58 0.36
CA GLN A 203 -7.51 -14.03 0.46
C GLN A 203 -6.48 -14.89 -0.30
N ASP A 204 -5.46 -14.26 -0.87
CA ASP A 204 -4.37 -14.88 -1.62
C ASP A 204 -3.05 -14.24 -1.16
N MET A 205 -2.06 -15.05 -0.77
CA MET A 205 -0.73 -14.58 -0.34
C MET A 205 -0.14 -13.51 -1.27
N THR A 206 -0.34 -13.64 -2.59
CA THR A 206 0.22 -12.71 -3.59
C THR A 206 -0.40 -11.31 -3.54
N SER A 207 -1.53 -11.16 -2.87
CA SER A 207 -2.25 -9.89 -2.71
C SER A 207 -2.01 -9.22 -1.36
N CYS A 208 -1.40 -9.92 -0.40
CA CYS A 208 -1.25 -9.44 0.98
C CYS A 208 -0.52 -8.10 1.08
N ASP A 209 0.54 -7.87 0.31
CA ASP A 209 1.31 -6.62 0.40
C ASP A 209 0.53 -5.42 -0.18
N ARG A 210 -0.24 -5.65 -1.25
CA ARG A 210 -1.14 -4.64 -1.83
C ARG A 210 -2.23 -4.25 -0.85
N VAL A 211 -2.81 -5.24 -0.18
CA VAL A 211 -3.85 -5.06 0.85
C VAL A 211 -3.31 -4.30 2.05
N ALA A 212 -2.10 -4.62 2.53
CA ALA A 212 -1.47 -3.87 3.60
C ALA A 212 -1.32 -2.39 3.24
N LEU A 213 -0.93 -2.09 1.99
CA LEU A 213 -0.81 -0.72 1.52
C LEU A 213 -2.17 -0.01 1.45
N PHE A 214 -3.21 -0.68 0.94
CA PHE A 214 -4.56 -0.12 0.89
C PHE A 214 -5.11 0.14 2.30
N ALA A 215 -4.95 -0.81 3.21
CA ALA A 215 -5.40 -0.67 4.60
C ALA A 215 -4.68 0.48 5.32
N SER A 216 -3.36 0.58 5.14
CA SER A 216 -2.56 1.67 5.70
C SER A 216 -2.96 3.03 5.10
N PHE A 217 -3.23 3.10 3.79
CA PHE A 217 -3.72 4.32 3.16
C PHE A 217 -5.12 4.71 3.66
N CYS A 218 -6.02 3.74 3.85
CA CYS A 218 -7.35 4.00 4.44
C CYS A 218 -7.23 4.58 5.86
N GLN A 219 -6.34 4.01 6.69
CA GLN A 219 -6.05 4.52 8.04
C GLN A 219 -5.54 5.96 7.99
N ASP A 220 -4.58 6.27 7.11
CA ASP A 220 -4.07 7.64 6.91
C ASP A 220 -5.17 8.63 6.46
N GLN A 221 -6.25 8.14 5.83
CA GLN A 221 -7.41 8.93 5.42
C GLN A 221 -8.56 8.93 6.42
N GLY A 222 -8.43 8.26 7.58
CA GLY A 222 -9.47 8.14 8.61
C GLY A 222 -10.58 7.12 8.31
N LEU A 223 -10.44 6.32 7.24
CA LEU A 223 -11.38 5.27 6.86
C LEU A 223 -11.08 3.98 7.63
N PHE A 224 -11.33 4.01 8.94
CA PHE A 224 -10.94 2.92 9.83
C PHE A 224 -11.67 1.60 9.56
N ASP A 225 -12.98 1.61 9.27
CA ASP A 225 -13.74 0.38 9.01
C ASP A 225 -13.20 -0.39 7.81
N THR A 226 -12.90 0.30 6.71
CA THR A 226 -12.29 -0.31 5.52
C THR A 226 -10.90 -0.86 5.84
N SER A 227 -10.10 -0.12 6.63
CA SER A 227 -8.77 -0.55 7.04
C SER A 227 -8.80 -1.82 7.91
N VAL A 228 -9.69 -1.87 8.91
CA VAL A 228 -9.91 -3.05 9.78
C VAL A 228 -10.29 -4.25 8.93
N ASN A 229 -11.28 -4.12 8.06
CA ASN A 229 -11.75 -5.21 7.19
C ASN A 229 -10.62 -5.79 6.32
N LEU A 230 -9.76 -4.94 5.76
CA LEU A 230 -8.62 -5.35 4.94
C LEU A 230 -7.54 -6.05 5.77
N TYR A 231 -7.18 -5.54 6.95
CA TYR A 231 -6.20 -6.19 7.83
C TYR A 231 -6.72 -7.51 8.43
N CYS A 232 -8.01 -7.60 8.79
CA CYS A 232 -8.63 -8.85 9.22
C CYS A 232 -8.55 -9.92 8.12
N ALA A 233 -8.88 -9.56 6.87
CA ALA A 233 -8.76 -10.48 5.74
C ALA A 233 -7.32 -10.94 5.53
N GLN A 234 -6.34 -10.03 5.65
CA GLN A 234 -4.92 -10.36 5.54
C GLN A 234 -4.44 -11.31 6.65
N VAL A 235 -4.82 -11.05 7.90
CA VAL A 235 -4.47 -11.91 9.05
C VAL A 235 -5.05 -13.31 8.85
N ALA A 236 -6.33 -13.43 8.50
CA ALA A 236 -6.98 -14.73 8.29
C ALA A 236 -6.27 -15.58 7.21
N THR A 237 -5.82 -14.95 6.13
CA THR A 237 -5.09 -15.63 5.06
C THR A 237 -3.70 -16.06 5.48
N ARG A 238 -2.94 -15.16 6.12
CA ARG A 238 -1.59 -15.48 6.63
C ARG A 238 -1.63 -16.54 7.73
N GLU A 239 -2.63 -16.52 8.60
CA GLU A 239 -2.84 -17.59 9.60
C GLU A 239 -3.09 -18.94 8.94
N LYS A 240 -3.89 -18.99 7.87
CA LYS A 240 -4.20 -20.22 7.15
C LYS A 240 -3.00 -20.79 6.39
N GLU A 241 -2.20 -19.93 5.76
CA GLU A 241 -1.14 -20.35 4.83
C GLU A 241 0.24 -20.44 5.50
N GLN A 242 0.53 -19.58 6.48
CA GLN A 242 1.85 -19.47 7.12
C GLN A 242 1.84 -19.86 8.60
N CYS A 243 0.70 -20.21 9.16
CA CYS A 243 0.46 -20.36 10.60
C CYS A 243 0.47 -19.02 11.36
N LYS A 244 -0.11 -19.07 12.57
CA LYS A 244 -0.29 -17.91 13.46
C LYS A 244 1.02 -17.33 13.99
N GLU A 245 2.06 -18.15 14.10
CA GLU A 245 3.35 -17.75 14.66
C GLU A 245 4.30 -17.13 13.62
N HIS A 246 3.97 -17.17 12.33
CA HIS A 246 4.88 -16.63 11.34
C HIS A 246 5.06 -15.11 11.51
N PRO A 247 6.29 -14.57 11.43
CA PRO A 247 6.55 -13.15 11.63
C PRO A 247 5.68 -12.21 10.79
N ALA A 248 5.34 -12.60 9.55
CA ALA A 248 4.47 -11.82 8.70
C ALA A 248 3.01 -11.78 9.21
N THR A 249 2.52 -12.89 9.77
CA THR A 249 1.19 -12.96 10.41
C THR A 249 1.16 -12.05 11.64
N LEU A 250 2.17 -12.16 12.51
CA LEU A 250 2.30 -11.33 13.72
C LEU A 250 2.43 -9.84 13.39
N SER A 251 3.13 -9.50 12.30
CA SER A 251 3.24 -8.11 11.83
C SER A 251 1.88 -7.55 11.36
N SER A 252 1.07 -8.40 10.72
CA SER A 252 -0.28 -8.03 10.27
C SER A 252 -1.22 -7.83 11.47
N MET A 253 -1.09 -8.66 12.50
CA MET A 253 -1.80 -8.51 13.77
C MET A 253 -1.45 -7.21 14.48
N ASN A 254 -0.16 -6.84 14.53
CA ASN A 254 0.26 -5.56 15.09
C ASN A 254 -0.34 -4.35 14.34
N ASN A 255 -0.41 -4.43 13.00
CA ASN A 255 -1.04 -3.39 12.20
C ASN A 255 -2.55 -3.30 12.47
N LEU A 256 -3.25 -4.45 12.55
CA LEU A 256 -4.67 -4.50 12.91
C LEU A 256 -4.94 -3.88 14.28
N ALA A 257 -4.15 -4.22 15.29
CA ALA A 257 -4.27 -3.64 16.63
C ALA A 257 -4.04 -2.12 16.63
N THR A 258 -3.11 -1.64 15.80
CA THR A 258 -2.85 -0.19 15.64
C THR A 258 -4.07 0.52 15.04
N VAL A 259 -4.70 -0.05 14.01
CA VAL A 259 -5.91 0.52 13.39
C VAL A 259 -7.10 0.51 14.34
N LEU A 260 -7.32 -0.56 15.09
CA LEU A 260 -8.40 -0.64 16.08
C LEU A 260 -8.24 0.44 17.17
N ARG A 261 -7.01 0.64 17.66
CA ARG A 261 -6.69 1.72 18.62
C ARG A 261 -7.01 3.10 18.04
N ASP A 262 -6.61 3.35 16.79
CA ASP A 262 -6.81 4.65 16.16
C ASP A 262 -8.30 4.90 15.83
N GLN A 263 -9.03 3.84 15.46
CA GLN A 263 -10.47 3.90 15.25
C GLN A 263 -11.19 4.32 16.53
N GLU A 264 -10.86 3.73 17.67
CA GLU A 264 -11.53 4.04 18.92
C GLU A 264 -11.17 5.44 19.43
N LYS A 265 -9.91 5.88 19.28
CA LYS A 265 -9.53 7.28 19.53
C LYS A 265 -10.36 8.26 18.71
N TYR A 266 -10.62 7.93 17.45
CA TYR A 266 -11.42 8.78 16.57
C TYR A 266 -12.90 8.78 16.98
N ASN A 267 -13.44 7.60 17.31
CA ASN A 267 -14.80 7.47 17.82
C ASN A 267 -14.99 8.24 19.14
N GLU A 268 -14.03 8.18 20.07
CA GLU A 268 -14.03 8.97 21.31
C GLU A 268 -13.98 10.48 21.05
N ALA A 269 -13.28 10.91 19.99
CA ALA A 269 -13.21 12.32 19.59
C ALA A 269 -14.50 12.81 18.91
N GLU A 270 -15.20 11.97 18.15
CA GLU A 270 -16.46 12.31 17.47
C GLU A 270 -17.71 12.11 18.35
N GLN A 271 -17.68 11.19 19.32
CA GLN A 271 -18.78 10.96 20.27
C GLN A 271 -18.24 10.58 21.66
N ILE A 272 -18.74 11.28 22.69
CA ILE A 272 -18.57 10.91 24.11
C ILE A 272 -19.46 9.69 24.43
N ASN A 273 -19.38 8.62 23.64
CA ASN A 273 -20.03 7.35 23.96
C ASN A 273 -19.07 6.19 23.65
N ARG A 274 -18.54 5.65 24.75
CA ARG A 274 -17.64 4.50 24.82
C ARG A 274 -18.33 3.24 24.32
N GLU A 275 -17.93 2.73 23.18
CA GLU A 275 -18.02 1.29 22.90
C GLU A 275 -16.73 0.63 23.36
N VAL A 276 -16.71 0.20 24.62
CA VAL A 276 -15.59 -0.43 25.36
C VAL A 276 -15.04 -1.73 24.71
N GLY A 277 -15.49 -2.13 23.53
CA GLY A 277 -15.14 -3.42 22.91
C GLY A 277 -13.87 -3.43 22.06
N LYS A 278 -13.49 -2.31 21.43
CA LYS A 278 -12.42 -2.34 20.41
C LYS A 278 -11.01 -2.34 21.03
N TYR A 279 -10.80 -1.70 22.18
CA TYR A 279 -9.53 -1.74 22.90
C TYR A 279 -9.26 -3.13 23.50
N ASP A 280 -10.29 -3.86 23.91
CA ASP A 280 -10.15 -5.25 24.37
C ASP A 280 -9.72 -6.17 23.22
N GLU A 281 -10.32 -6.02 22.03
CA GLU A 281 -9.92 -6.76 20.84
C GLU A 281 -8.49 -6.42 20.40
N ALA A 282 -8.15 -5.12 20.36
CA ALA A 282 -6.81 -4.65 20.04
C ALA A 282 -5.76 -5.18 21.02
N GLU A 283 -6.06 -5.17 22.31
CA GLU A 283 -5.19 -5.71 23.37
C GLU A 283 -4.96 -7.21 23.18
N GLN A 284 -6.01 -8.00 22.93
CA GLN A 284 -5.88 -9.45 22.74
C GLN A 284 -5.01 -9.79 21.51
N ILE A 285 -5.27 -9.10 20.39
CA ILE A 285 -4.49 -9.28 19.15
C ILE A 285 -3.03 -8.88 19.38
N GLN A 286 -2.81 -7.74 20.06
CA GLN A 286 -1.47 -7.24 20.32
C GLN A 286 -0.69 -8.11 21.31
N ALA A 287 -1.35 -8.68 22.33
CA ALA A 287 -0.72 -9.62 23.26
C ALA A 287 -0.17 -10.84 22.53
N VAL A 288 -0.95 -11.40 21.59
CA VAL A 288 -0.51 -12.52 20.74
C VAL A 288 0.69 -12.10 19.87
N ALA A 289 0.59 -10.95 19.20
CA ALA A 289 1.65 -10.43 18.35
C ALA A 289 2.96 -10.22 19.12
N PHE A 290 2.90 -9.58 20.30
CA PHE A 290 4.05 -9.30 21.13
C PHE A 290 4.70 -10.58 21.66
N VAL A 291 3.92 -11.50 22.24
CA VAL A 291 4.46 -12.78 22.74
C VAL A 291 5.12 -13.57 21.62
N GLY A 292 4.50 -13.65 20.44
CA GLY A 292 5.07 -14.33 19.29
C GLY A 292 6.38 -13.70 18.81
N MET A 293 6.40 -12.37 18.63
CA MET A 293 7.61 -11.65 18.20
C MET A 293 8.75 -11.80 19.20
N LEU A 294 8.44 -11.71 20.49
CA LEU A 294 9.39 -11.89 21.57
C LEU A 294 9.96 -13.31 21.60
N SER A 295 9.13 -14.33 21.39
CA SER A 295 9.57 -15.73 21.34
C SER A 295 10.48 -16.02 20.14
N ILE A 296 10.28 -15.35 19.00
CA ILE A 296 11.04 -15.60 17.76
C ILE A 296 12.35 -14.80 17.73
N PHE A 297 12.29 -13.51 18.05
CA PHE A 297 13.42 -12.59 17.84
C PHE A 297 14.10 -12.14 19.13
N GLY A 298 13.48 -12.35 20.29
CA GLY A 298 13.97 -11.82 21.56
C GLY A 298 13.57 -10.36 21.82
N LEU A 299 13.86 -9.87 23.02
CA LEU A 299 13.37 -8.58 23.52
C LEU A 299 14.00 -7.39 22.80
N GLU A 300 15.29 -7.46 22.48
CA GLU A 300 16.03 -6.34 21.88
C GLU A 300 15.73 -6.12 20.39
N HIS A 301 15.03 -7.06 19.75
CA HIS A 301 14.76 -6.95 18.33
C HIS A 301 13.79 -5.80 18.01
N PRO A 302 14.04 -5.00 16.96
CA PRO A 302 13.20 -3.85 16.61
C PRO A 302 11.70 -4.19 16.48
N HIS A 303 11.35 -5.34 15.91
CA HIS A 303 9.94 -5.75 15.80
C HIS A 303 9.29 -6.05 17.16
N SER A 304 10.02 -6.66 18.10
CA SER A 304 9.52 -6.90 19.46
C SER A 304 9.31 -5.60 20.22
N GLN A 305 10.24 -4.64 20.06
CA GLN A 305 10.15 -3.31 20.64
C GLN A 305 8.98 -2.50 20.07
N ILE A 306 8.74 -2.57 18.76
CA ILE A 306 7.57 -1.94 18.13
C ILE A 306 6.28 -2.53 18.70
N CYS A 307 6.18 -3.87 18.79
CA CYS A 307 5.00 -4.51 19.37
C CYS A 307 4.78 -4.12 20.83
N MET A 308 5.85 -4.02 21.62
CA MET A 308 5.80 -3.56 23.01
C MET A 308 5.28 -2.12 23.13
N ASN A 309 5.81 -1.21 22.31
CA ASN A 309 5.38 0.18 22.28
C ASN A 309 3.92 0.33 21.86
N THR A 310 3.48 -0.43 20.86
CA THR A 310 2.06 -0.45 20.45
C THR A 310 1.16 -0.95 21.59
N MET A 311 1.59 -1.97 22.35
CA MET A 311 0.84 -2.47 23.50
C MET A 311 0.71 -1.43 24.61
N LEU A 312 1.82 -0.77 24.95
CA LEU A 312 1.81 0.32 25.92
C LEU A 312 0.88 1.46 25.49
N ALA A 313 0.90 1.83 24.21
CA ALA A 313 0.01 2.84 23.67
C ALA A 313 -1.46 2.43 23.77
N ILE A 314 -1.83 1.17 23.52
CA ILE A 314 -3.20 0.67 23.68
C ILE A 314 -3.64 0.84 25.14
N TRP A 315 -2.83 0.38 26.10
CA TRP A 315 -3.16 0.49 27.52
C TRP A 315 -3.21 1.93 28.04
N GLU A 316 -2.40 2.84 27.50
CA GLU A 316 -2.51 4.28 27.78
C GLU A 316 -3.86 4.83 27.36
N CYS A 317 -4.35 4.42 26.19
CA CYS A 317 -5.66 4.85 25.69
C CYS A 317 -6.81 4.31 26.54
N LYS A 318 -6.66 3.09 27.06
CA LYS A 318 -7.60 2.51 28.05
C LYS A 318 -7.57 3.21 29.41
N GLY A 319 -6.62 4.13 29.65
CA GLY A 319 -6.45 4.80 30.93
C GLY A 319 -5.87 3.92 32.03
N MET A 320 -5.12 2.87 31.67
CA MET A 320 -4.49 1.99 32.66
C MET A 320 -3.30 2.70 33.34
N GLU A 321 -3.23 2.57 34.66
CA GLU A 321 -2.12 3.11 35.45
C GLU A 321 -0.77 2.49 35.04
N GLU A 322 0.31 3.25 35.19
CA GLU A 322 1.66 2.82 34.82
C GLU A 322 2.11 1.54 35.55
N SER A 323 1.71 1.38 36.82
CA SER A 323 1.95 0.18 37.63
C SER A 323 1.30 -1.07 37.01
N ALA A 324 0.05 -0.96 36.59
CA ALA A 324 -0.70 -2.04 35.93
C ALA A 324 -0.09 -2.39 34.57
N ARG A 325 0.35 -1.38 33.79
CA ARG A 325 1.04 -1.59 32.51
C ARG A 325 2.37 -2.34 32.69
N LYS A 326 3.18 -1.97 33.68
CA LYS A 326 4.43 -2.68 34.00
C LYS A 326 4.17 -4.13 34.38
N ALA A 327 3.19 -4.37 35.27
CA ALA A 327 2.82 -5.73 35.68
C ALA A 327 2.32 -6.58 34.48
N GLY A 328 1.49 -6.00 33.61
CA GLY A 328 1.01 -6.65 32.39
C GLY A 328 2.14 -7.04 31.43
N LEU A 329 3.13 -6.15 31.22
CA LEU A 329 4.30 -6.47 30.41
C LEU A 329 5.11 -7.63 30.97
N VAL A 330 5.36 -7.63 32.28
CA VAL A 330 6.08 -8.72 32.95
C VAL A 330 5.36 -10.05 32.74
N GLU A 331 4.04 -10.07 32.85
CA GLU A 331 3.24 -11.28 32.60
C GLU A 331 3.34 -11.77 31.14
N LEU A 332 3.30 -10.85 30.16
CA LEU A 332 3.47 -11.22 28.75
C LEU A 332 4.88 -11.72 28.44
N VAL A 333 5.91 -11.13 29.03
CA VAL A 333 7.30 -11.59 28.92
C VAL A 333 7.46 -12.97 29.55
N LYS A 334 6.89 -13.19 30.75
CA LYS A 334 6.84 -14.51 31.39
C LYS A 334 6.20 -15.55 30.47
N ARG A 335 5.05 -15.24 29.85
CA ARG A 335 4.42 -16.12 28.86
C ARG A 335 5.33 -16.43 27.68
N ALA A 336 6.03 -15.46 27.11
CA ALA A 336 6.96 -15.70 26.01
C ALA A 336 8.17 -16.57 26.43
N LEU A 337 8.68 -16.38 27.65
CA LEU A 337 9.77 -17.18 28.22
C LEU A 337 9.33 -18.62 28.53
N THR A 338 8.10 -18.83 29.00
CA THR A 338 7.54 -20.19 29.18
C THR A 338 7.48 -20.92 27.84
N ARG A 339 7.00 -20.21 26.80
CA ARG A 339 6.83 -20.77 25.45
C ARG A 339 8.15 -21.17 24.81
N THR A 340 9.22 -20.45 25.08
CA THR A 340 10.57 -20.74 24.55
C THR A 340 11.38 -21.70 25.44
N GLY A 341 10.83 -22.14 26.57
CA GLY A 341 11.52 -22.99 27.55
C GLY A 341 12.63 -22.27 28.32
N ARG A 342 12.71 -20.94 28.25
CA ARG A 342 13.73 -20.10 28.90
C ARG A 342 13.34 -19.60 30.29
N LEU A 343 12.15 -19.97 30.79
CA LEU A 343 11.64 -19.50 32.09
C LEU A 343 12.56 -19.84 33.28
N HIS A 344 13.46 -20.82 33.13
CA HIS A 344 14.27 -21.31 34.23
C HIS A 344 15.57 -20.51 34.48
N LEU A 345 15.84 -19.43 33.73
CA LEU A 345 17.13 -18.73 33.82
C LEU A 345 17.09 -17.23 34.19
N ASP A 346 16.03 -16.46 33.92
CA ASP A 346 16.14 -14.98 33.93
C ASP A 346 15.09 -14.21 34.77
N ILE A 347 14.50 -14.78 35.82
CA ILE A 347 13.59 -14.03 36.70
C ILE A 347 14.13 -14.04 38.13
N GLU A 348 15.15 -13.22 38.40
CA GLU A 348 15.39 -12.71 39.76
C GLU A 348 14.44 -11.53 40.00
N GLU A 349 13.27 -11.80 40.56
CA GLU A 349 12.45 -10.77 41.21
C GLU A 349 13.17 -10.31 42.48
N THR A 350 13.92 -9.21 42.41
CA THR A 350 14.38 -8.50 43.62
C THR A 350 13.35 -7.45 44.02
N PRO A 351 12.83 -7.46 45.26
CA PRO A 351 11.87 -6.48 45.73
C PRO A 351 12.63 -5.19 46.09
N GLY A 352 12.48 -4.15 45.28
CA GLY A 352 12.86 -2.79 45.68
C GLY A 352 13.46 -1.90 44.59
N ASP A 353 13.88 -2.44 43.45
CA ASP A 353 14.46 -1.62 42.37
C ASP A 353 14.23 -2.28 41.00
N THR A 354 13.26 -1.79 40.23
CA THR A 354 13.12 -2.16 38.82
C THR A 354 14.24 -1.52 38.00
N ARG A 355 15.45 -2.07 38.13
CA ARG A 355 16.50 -1.97 37.11
C ARG A 355 16.54 -3.30 36.37
N VAL A 356 16.06 -3.30 35.13
CA VAL A 356 16.26 -4.40 34.19
C VAL A 356 17.76 -4.48 33.90
N MET A 357 18.49 -5.31 34.66
CA MET A 357 19.89 -5.63 34.37
C MET A 357 19.90 -6.85 33.46
N LEU A 358 20.13 -6.58 32.18
CA LEU A 358 20.36 -7.54 31.11
C LEU A 358 21.63 -8.36 31.40
N GLY A 359 21.46 -9.64 31.72
CA GLY A 359 22.54 -10.63 31.68
C GLY A 359 22.69 -11.16 30.26
N ALA A 360 23.79 -10.82 29.59
CA ALA A 360 24.16 -11.43 28.32
C ALA A 360 24.46 -12.92 28.53
N ALA A 361 23.61 -13.79 27.99
CA ALA A 361 23.92 -15.20 27.81
C ALA A 361 23.99 -15.51 26.32
N ASP A 362 25.22 -15.71 25.85
CA ASP A 362 25.57 -16.38 24.60
C ASP A 362 24.68 -17.61 24.39
N CYS A 363 23.97 -17.67 23.26
CA CYS A 363 23.35 -18.89 22.78
C CYS A 363 23.32 -18.91 21.25
N GLN A 364 24.45 -19.30 20.68
CA GLN A 364 24.48 -20.06 19.42
C GLN A 364 23.63 -21.33 19.60
N GLY A 365 22.35 -21.26 19.22
CA GLY A 365 21.44 -22.39 19.29
C GLY A 365 20.39 -22.28 18.20
N ARG A 366 20.67 -22.89 17.05
CA ARG A 366 19.73 -23.01 15.93
C ARG A 366 18.42 -23.65 16.40
N ALA A 367 17.33 -22.88 16.42
CA ALA A 367 16.00 -23.46 16.33
C ALA A 367 15.71 -23.76 14.85
N ARG A 368 15.77 -25.03 14.47
CA ARG A 368 15.14 -25.50 13.22
C ARG A 368 13.64 -25.38 13.42
N VAL A 369 13.01 -24.38 12.82
CA VAL A 369 11.57 -24.40 12.58
C VAL A 369 11.40 -25.09 11.23
N GLY A 370 11.11 -26.38 11.26
CA GLY A 370 10.63 -27.09 10.09
C GLY A 370 9.16 -26.74 9.87
N CYS A 371 8.87 -26.01 8.81
CA CYS A 371 7.59 -26.11 8.10
C CYS A 371 7.89 -26.75 6.74
N PRO A 372 7.02 -27.62 6.21
CA PRO A 372 7.24 -28.25 4.91
C PRO A 372 7.20 -27.22 3.79
N ASP A 373 8.10 -27.38 2.82
CA ASP A 373 8.35 -26.50 1.66
C ASP A 373 7.12 -26.18 0.80
#